data_AF-A0A924U7I7-F1
#
_entry.id   AF-A0A924U7I7-F1
#
_cell.length_a   1.000
_cell.length_b   1.000
_cell.length_c   1.000
_cell.angle_alpha   90.00
_cell.angle_beta   90.00
_cell.angle_gamma   90.00
#
_symmetry.space_group_name_H-M   'P 1'
#
loop_
_entity.id
_entity.type
_entity.pdbx_description
1 polymer ?
#
loop_
_entity_poly.entity_id
_entity_poly.type
_entity_poly.pdbx_seq_one_letter_code
_entity_poly.pdbx_strand_id
1 'polypeptide(L)'
;MKRAVFGALAAAAVLVAGSANAALQNRDLNGDGQTDAFYDTDLNITWLRDTYNGLGNWNQMVAGAAGFSFGSYSDWRLPNSDFCAVDHCVGSEMGHLWFIELGNSVGQPVNTGGFQNLHTFPDNNGYWSGTESGASAFQYVFYANGNGLQFIQPKQAALDAMYVRDGDVTAAVPEPETYALMLGGLAAMTLASRQRTR
;
A
#
# COMPACT_ATOMS: atom_id res chain seq x y z
N MET A 1 44.81 37.94 35.18
CA MET A 1 43.61 38.51 34.51
C MET A 1 43.60 37.93 33.10
N LYS A 2 42.89 36.81 32.83
CA LYS A 2 41.52 36.73 32.26
C LYS A 2 41.39 37.70 31.05
N ARG A 3 41.12 37.30 29.80
CA ARG A 3 40.23 36.23 29.28
C ARG A 3 40.62 35.83 27.84
N ALA A 4 40.52 34.54 27.51
CA ALA A 4 40.48 34.03 26.14
C ALA A 4 39.02 34.05 25.64
N VAL A 5 38.82 34.53 24.41
CA VAL A 5 37.52 34.60 23.74
C VAL A 5 37.31 33.30 22.98
N PHE A 6 36.36 32.47 23.42
CA PHE A 6 35.91 31.30 22.67
C PHE A 6 34.78 31.72 21.74
N GLY A 7 35.04 31.66 20.42
CA GLY A 7 34.01 31.81 19.39
C GLY A 7 33.15 30.56 19.33
N ALA A 8 31.86 30.68 19.63
CA ALA A 8 30.89 29.60 19.47
C ALA A 8 30.43 29.56 17.99
N LEU A 9 30.77 28.48 17.29
CA LEU A 9 30.18 28.12 15.99
C LEU A 9 28.84 27.45 16.27
N ALA A 10 27.74 28.14 15.93
CA ALA A 10 26.40 27.55 15.94
C ALA A 10 26.14 26.88 14.58
N ALA A 11 26.03 25.55 14.57
CA ALA A 11 25.56 24.80 13.41
C ALA A 11 24.02 24.72 13.48
N ALA A 12 23.34 25.40 12.56
CA ALA A 12 21.89 25.29 12.41
C ALA A 12 21.57 24.07 11.52
N ALA A 13 20.99 23.03 12.13
CA ALA A 13 20.40 21.92 11.38
C ALA A 13 19.01 22.33 10.88
N VAL A 14 18.87 22.51 9.56
CA VAL A 14 17.56 22.71 8.93
C VAL A 14 16.92 21.34 8.76
N LEU A 15 15.94 21.03 9.61
CA LEU A 15 15.04 19.89 9.40
C LEU A 15 13.94 20.33 8.43
N VAL A 16 14.10 20.00 7.15
CA VAL A 16 12.96 20.03 6.22
C VAL A 16 12.16 18.75 6.49
N ALA A 17 11.16 18.84 7.35
CA ALA A 17 10.10 17.84 7.40
C ALA A 17 9.19 18.08 6.19
N GLY A 18 9.44 17.36 5.10
CA GLY A 18 8.48 17.26 4.01
C GLY A 18 7.27 16.47 4.51
N SER A 19 6.06 17.02 4.36
CA SER A 19 4.83 16.29 4.63
C SER A 19 4.63 15.21 3.57
N ALA A 20 5.04 13.97 3.86
CA ALA A 20 4.67 12.81 3.06
C ALA A 20 3.35 12.25 3.60
N ASN A 21 2.22 12.72 3.09
CA ASN A 21 0.97 11.96 3.17
C ASN A 21 0.79 11.27 1.82
N ALA A 22 1.57 10.22 1.59
CA ALA A 22 1.30 9.29 0.50
C ALA A 22 0.89 7.97 1.17
N ALA A 23 -0.41 7.75 1.27
CA ALA A 23 -0.94 6.52 1.84
C ALA A 23 -0.67 5.33 0.90
N LEU A 24 -0.67 5.53 -0.42
CA LEU A 24 -0.14 4.56 -1.39
C LEU A 24 1.32 4.83 -1.79
N GLN A 25 2.18 3.81 -1.62
CA GLN A 25 3.59 3.88 -1.95
C GLN A 25 3.99 2.77 -2.94
N ASN A 26 4.71 3.12 -3.99
CA ASN A 26 5.10 2.18 -5.04
C ASN A 26 6.04 1.08 -4.54
N ARG A 27 5.85 -0.14 -5.04
CA ARG A 27 6.69 -1.30 -4.76
C ARG A 27 7.04 -2.03 -6.04
N ASP A 28 8.31 -2.38 -6.16
CA ASP A 28 8.88 -3.20 -7.21
C ASP A 28 9.20 -4.57 -6.56
N LEU A 29 8.41 -5.59 -6.89
CA LEU A 29 8.47 -6.89 -6.23
C LEU A 29 9.42 -7.83 -6.97
N ASN A 30 9.72 -7.55 -8.23
CA ASN A 30 10.57 -8.40 -9.08
C ASN A 30 11.96 -7.80 -9.36
N GLY A 31 12.18 -6.53 -9.01
CA GLY A 31 13.44 -5.81 -9.15
C GLY A 31 13.72 -5.28 -10.57
N ASP A 32 12.68 -5.15 -11.42
CA ASP A 32 12.82 -4.69 -12.80
C ASP A 32 12.79 -3.15 -12.95
N GLY A 33 12.62 -2.42 -11.86
CA GLY A 33 12.53 -0.96 -11.82
C GLY A 33 11.13 -0.43 -12.11
N GLN A 34 10.12 -1.28 -12.27
CA GLN A 34 8.73 -0.89 -12.45
C GLN A 34 7.93 -1.09 -11.17
N THR A 35 6.85 -0.32 -11.03
CA THR A 35 5.91 -0.51 -9.92
C THR A 35 4.99 -1.68 -10.24
N ASP A 36 5.04 -2.70 -9.39
CA ASP A 36 4.23 -3.91 -9.43
C ASP A 36 3.07 -3.87 -8.44
N ALA A 37 3.21 -3.11 -7.36
CA ALA A 37 2.25 -3.04 -6.27
C ALA A 37 2.29 -1.68 -5.57
N PHE A 38 1.26 -1.41 -4.75
CA PHE A 38 1.18 -0.23 -3.90
C PHE A 38 0.98 -0.65 -2.45
N TYR A 39 1.91 -0.26 -1.59
CA TYR A 39 1.76 -0.39 -0.14
C TYR A 39 0.89 0.74 0.39
N ASP A 40 -0.21 0.37 1.06
CA ASP A 40 -1.15 1.23 1.76
C ASP A 40 -0.69 1.38 3.22
N THR A 41 -0.20 2.56 3.58
CA THR A 41 0.33 2.83 4.92
C THR A 41 -0.76 2.97 5.98
N ASP A 42 -1.99 3.28 5.58
CA ASP A 42 -3.11 3.52 6.49
C ASP A 42 -3.72 2.19 6.95
N LEU A 43 -3.84 1.24 6.01
CA LEU A 43 -4.30 -0.12 6.28
C LEU A 43 -3.19 -1.12 6.60
N ASN A 44 -1.92 -0.76 6.34
CA ASN A 44 -0.78 -1.66 6.42
C ASN A 44 -1.00 -2.94 5.59
N ILE A 45 -1.34 -2.77 4.32
CA ILE A 45 -1.53 -3.84 3.33
C ILE A 45 -0.84 -3.45 2.01
N THR A 46 -0.57 -4.42 1.15
CA THR A 46 -0.03 -4.17 -0.19
C THR A 46 -1.02 -4.66 -1.25
N TRP A 47 -1.37 -3.77 -2.17
CA TRP A 47 -2.25 -4.01 -3.31
C TRP A 47 -1.44 -4.37 -4.56
N LEU A 48 -1.81 -5.42 -5.29
CA LEU A 48 -1.27 -5.58 -6.65
C LEU A 48 -1.71 -4.40 -7.53
N ARG A 49 -0.79 -3.92 -8.37
CA ARG A 49 -1.07 -2.82 -9.29
C ARG A 49 -2.04 -3.25 -10.39
N ASP A 50 -1.89 -4.45 -10.93
CA ASP A 50 -2.86 -5.03 -11.85
C ASP A 50 -4.00 -5.64 -11.04
N THR A 51 -5.18 -5.04 -11.17
CA THR A 51 -6.36 -5.46 -10.41
C THR A 51 -7.15 -6.56 -11.10
N TYR A 52 -6.79 -6.93 -12.33
CA TYR A 52 -7.45 -8.00 -13.08
C TYR A 52 -6.74 -9.33 -12.84
N ASN A 53 -7.38 -10.26 -12.14
CA ASN A 53 -6.84 -11.61 -11.90
C ASN A 53 -7.75 -12.71 -12.47
N GLY A 54 -8.65 -12.33 -13.37
CA GLY A 54 -9.53 -13.23 -14.13
C GLY A 54 -10.94 -13.29 -13.55
N LEU A 55 -11.85 -13.90 -14.31
CA LEU A 55 -13.25 -14.02 -13.92
C LEU A 55 -13.58 -15.42 -13.41
N GLY A 56 -14.36 -15.50 -12.32
CA GLY A 56 -14.74 -16.77 -11.74
C GLY A 56 -15.58 -16.64 -10.49
N ASN A 57 -16.02 -17.80 -10.01
CA ASN A 57 -16.84 -17.90 -8.82
C ASN A 57 -16.01 -17.64 -7.56
N TRP A 58 -16.68 -17.34 -6.45
CA TRP A 58 -15.97 -16.89 -5.25
C TRP A 58 -14.96 -17.92 -4.72
N ASN A 59 -15.31 -19.21 -4.72
CA ASN A 59 -14.39 -20.26 -4.26
C ASN A 59 -13.15 -20.35 -5.17
N GLN A 60 -13.32 -20.18 -6.47
CA GLN A 60 -12.21 -20.15 -7.42
C GLN A 60 -11.29 -18.97 -7.17
N MET A 61 -11.85 -17.79 -6.87
CA MET A 61 -11.06 -16.58 -6.63
C MET A 61 -10.33 -16.59 -5.29
N VAL A 62 -10.96 -17.11 -4.24
CA VAL A 62 -10.27 -17.34 -2.95
C VAL A 62 -9.11 -18.32 -3.12
N ALA A 63 -9.35 -19.45 -3.81
CA ALA A 63 -8.30 -20.43 -4.07
C ALA A 63 -7.19 -19.88 -4.98
N GLY A 64 -7.57 -19.06 -5.97
CA GLY A 64 -6.66 -18.36 -6.87
C GLY A 64 -5.72 -17.44 -6.12
N ALA A 65 -6.25 -16.58 -5.24
CA ALA A 65 -5.45 -15.69 -4.40
C ALA A 65 -4.51 -16.48 -3.48
N ALA A 66 -5.02 -17.51 -2.79
CA ALA A 66 -4.23 -18.32 -1.86
C ALA A 66 -3.12 -19.14 -2.55
N GLY A 67 -3.28 -19.46 -3.83
CA GLY A 67 -2.27 -20.14 -4.64
C GLY A 67 -1.37 -19.20 -5.44
N PHE A 68 -1.63 -17.89 -5.41
CA PHE A 68 -0.89 -16.91 -6.18
C PHE A 68 0.45 -16.58 -5.52
N SER A 69 1.46 -16.32 -6.34
CA SER A 69 2.77 -15.86 -5.87
C SER A 69 3.36 -14.87 -6.87
N PHE A 70 3.98 -13.83 -6.35
CA PHE A 70 4.64 -12.81 -7.15
C PHE A 70 5.85 -12.26 -6.40
N GLY A 71 7.00 -12.19 -7.09
CA GLY A 71 8.28 -12.00 -6.42
C GLY A 71 8.54 -13.11 -5.39
N SER A 72 8.89 -12.73 -4.17
CA SER A 72 9.10 -13.65 -3.02
C SER A 72 7.86 -13.85 -2.14
N TYR A 73 6.69 -13.36 -2.57
CA TYR A 73 5.48 -13.30 -1.75
C TYR A 73 4.40 -14.25 -2.25
N SER A 74 3.84 -15.07 -1.35
CA SER A 74 2.88 -16.15 -1.64
C SER A 74 1.65 -16.13 -0.73
N ASP A 75 1.48 -15.06 0.04
CA ASP A 75 0.49 -14.82 1.10
C ASP A 75 -0.61 -13.86 0.63
N TRP A 76 -0.98 -13.97 -0.64
CA TRP A 76 -2.02 -13.16 -1.26
C TRP A 76 -3.42 -13.65 -0.88
N ARG A 77 -4.32 -12.70 -0.74
CA ARG A 77 -5.73 -12.91 -0.40
C ARG A 77 -6.61 -11.94 -1.18
N LEU A 78 -7.91 -12.20 -1.15
CA LEU A 78 -8.90 -11.21 -1.57
C LEU A 78 -9.03 -10.11 -0.50
N PRO A 79 -9.43 -8.88 -0.89
CA PRO A 79 -9.68 -7.79 0.03
C PRO A 79 -10.75 -8.12 1.07
N ASN A 80 -10.58 -7.64 2.27
CA ASN A 80 -11.58 -7.72 3.32
C ASN A 80 -12.70 -6.72 3.06
N SER A 81 -13.91 -7.15 3.40
CA SER A 81 -15.12 -6.36 3.35
C SER A 81 -15.72 -6.24 4.74
N ASP A 82 -16.53 -5.22 4.92
CA ASP A 82 -17.32 -4.97 6.12
C ASP A 82 -18.81 -5.14 5.82
N PHE A 83 -19.67 -4.87 6.80
CA PHE A 83 -21.09 -4.68 6.52
C PHE A 83 -21.34 -3.20 6.27
N CYS A 84 -21.78 -2.87 5.05
CA CYS A 84 -22.13 -1.51 4.70
C CYS A 84 -23.65 -1.36 4.47
N ALA A 85 -24.28 -0.52 5.30
CA ALA A 85 -25.72 -0.24 5.24
C ALA A 85 -26.06 1.14 4.66
N VAL A 86 -25.05 1.92 4.24
CA VAL A 86 -25.18 3.32 3.82
C VAL A 86 -24.30 3.62 2.60
N ASP A 87 -24.44 4.81 2.02
CA ASP A 87 -23.51 5.28 0.99
C ASP A 87 -22.12 5.58 1.59
N HIS A 88 -21.06 5.57 0.77
CA HIS A 88 -19.67 5.81 1.20
C HIS A 88 -19.12 4.77 2.20
N CYS A 89 -19.14 3.50 1.79
CA CYS A 89 -18.54 2.40 2.54
C CYS A 89 -17.02 2.53 2.54
N VAL A 90 -16.42 3.04 3.62
CA VAL A 90 -14.95 3.17 3.75
C VAL A 90 -14.32 2.17 4.72
N GLY A 91 -15.12 1.34 5.39
CA GLY A 91 -14.61 0.36 6.35
C GLY A 91 -14.11 -0.94 5.72
N SER A 92 -14.49 -1.26 4.48
CA SER A 92 -13.85 -2.31 3.69
C SER A 92 -12.53 -1.83 3.10
N GLU A 93 -11.62 -2.74 2.81
CA GLU A 93 -10.33 -2.39 2.18
C GLU A 93 -10.56 -1.77 0.79
N MET A 94 -11.47 -2.34 -0.02
CA MET A 94 -11.81 -1.77 -1.33
C MET A 94 -12.52 -0.42 -1.22
N GLY A 95 -13.36 -0.26 -0.20
CA GLY A 95 -14.01 1.00 0.11
C GLY A 95 -13.02 2.10 0.49
N HIS A 96 -12.10 1.78 1.39
CA HIS A 96 -10.99 2.66 1.78
C HIS A 96 -10.15 3.07 0.56
N LEU A 97 -9.73 2.09 -0.24
CA LEU A 97 -8.99 2.34 -1.48
C LEU A 97 -9.75 3.30 -2.41
N TRP A 98 -11.04 3.05 -2.65
CA TRP A 98 -11.80 3.82 -3.62
C TRP A 98 -12.09 5.25 -3.14
N PHE A 99 -12.60 5.41 -1.91
CA PHE A 99 -13.04 6.71 -1.39
C PHE A 99 -11.91 7.52 -0.76
N ILE A 100 -11.00 6.89 -0.02
CA ILE A 100 -9.95 7.57 0.77
C ILE A 100 -8.69 7.73 -0.08
N GLU A 101 -8.12 6.61 -0.56
CA GLU A 101 -6.84 6.64 -1.27
C GLU A 101 -6.93 7.30 -2.64
N LEU A 102 -7.93 6.88 -3.43
CA LEU A 102 -8.12 7.39 -4.79
C LEU A 102 -8.98 8.66 -4.84
N GLY A 103 -9.61 9.03 -3.72
CA GLY A 103 -10.43 10.24 -3.62
C GLY A 103 -11.66 10.25 -4.53
N ASN A 104 -12.17 9.07 -4.89
CA ASN A 104 -13.32 8.97 -5.77
C ASN A 104 -14.61 9.45 -5.09
N SER A 105 -15.56 9.88 -5.91
CA SER A 105 -16.89 10.32 -5.46
C SER A 105 -17.97 9.73 -6.36
N VAL A 106 -19.12 9.42 -5.76
CA VAL A 106 -20.24 8.78 -6.46
C VAL A 106 -20.69 9.61 -7.67
N GLY A 107 -20.83 8.96 -8.81
CA GLY A 107 -21.29 9.58 -10.07
C GLY A 107 -20.26 10.49 -10.75
N GLN A 108 -19.02 10.53 -10.27
CA GLN A 108 -17.91 11.24 -10.91
C GLN A 108 -17.03 10.27 -11.72
N PRO A 109 -16.24 10.77 -12.68
CA PRO A 109 -15.21 9.97 -13.32
C PRO A 109 -14.29 9.31 -12.29
N VAL A 110 -14.02 8.02 -12.48
CA VAL A 110 -13.19 7.24 -11.55
C VAL A 110 -11.72 7.61 -11.75
N ASN A 111 -11.09 8.09 -10.69
CA ASN A 111 -9.64 8.14 -10.52
C ASN A 111 -9.13 6.73 -10.19
N THR A 112 -8.28 6.20 -11.06
CA THR A 112 -7.63 4.89 -10.87
C THR A 112 -6.24 5.01 -10.26
N GLY A 113 -5.73 6.24 -10.06
CA GLY A 113 -4.36 6.47 -9.65
C GLY A 113 -3.37 5.74 -10.56
N GLY A 114 -2.46 4.98 -9.94
CA GLY A 114 -1.48 4.15 -10.66
C GLY A 114 -1.94 2.73 -10.99
N PHE A 115 -3.15 2.32 -10.58
CA PHE A 115 -3.67 0.97 -10.80
C PHE A 115 -3.94 0.71 -12.29
N GLN A 116 -3.71 -0.54 -12.69
CA GLN A 116 -4.01 -1.05 -14.02
C GLN A 116 -5.27 -1.90 -13.94
N ASN A 117 -6.11 -1.81 -14.97
CA ASN A 117 -7.34 -2.60 -15.11
C ASN A 117 -8.36 -2.44 -13.98
N LEU A 118 -8.29 -1.33 -13.21
CA LEU A 118 -9.32 -1.01 -12.23
C LEU A 118 -10.65 -0.77 -12.97
N HIS A 119 -11.71 -1.45 -12.56
CA HIS A 119 -13.03 -1.35 -13.20
C HIS A 119 -13.53 0.10 -13.12
N THR A 120 -13.89 0.65 -14.27
CA THR A 120 -14.46 1.98 -14.42
C THR A 120 -15.74 1.90 -15.24
N PHE A 121 -16.63 2.89 -15.12
CA PHE A 121 -17.82 2.96 -15.97
C PHE A 121 -17.43 2.97 -17.46
N PRO A 122 -18.11 2.24 -18.36
CA PRO A 122 -19.39 1.54 -18.18
C PRO A 122 -19.30 0.06 -17.76
N ASP A 123 -18.13 -0.42 -17.36
CA ASP A 123 -18.00 -1.79 -16.86
C ASP A 123 -18.88 -1.98 -15.61
N ASN A 124 -19.68 -3.05 -15.56
CA ASN A 124 -20.52 -3.36 -14.41
C ASN A 124 -20.04 -4.60 -13.66
N ASN A 125 -18.77 -4.96 -13.83
CA ASN A 125 -18.14 -6.01 -13.08
C ASN A 125 -17.68 -5.52 -11.70
N GLY A 126 -17.50 -6.47 -10.77
CA GLY A 126 -17.10 -6.19 -9.40
C GLY A 126 -15.95 -7.08 -8.96
N TYR A 127 -15.34 -6.71 -7.83
CA TYR A 127 -14.27 -7.46 -7.19
C TYR A 127 -14.80 -8.25 -6.00
N TRP A 128 -14.54 -9.56 -5.99
CA TRP A 128 -14.84 -10.38 -4.84
C TRP A 128 -14.07 -9.94 -3.59
N SER A 129 -14.75 -9.98 -2.44
CA SER A 129 -14.10 -9.90 -1.13
C SER A 129 -13.84 -11.28 -0.54
N GLY A 130 -12.78 -11.43 0.25
CA GLY A 130 -12.48 -12.62 1.03
C GLY A 130 -13.35 -12.81 2.28
N THR A 131 -14.05 -11.78 2.75
CA THR A 131 -14.82 -11.83 4.00
C THR A 131 -16.16 -12.52 3.83
N GLU A 132 -16.41 -13.68 4.42
CA GLU A 132 -17.69 -14.38 4.31
C GLU A 132 -18.90 -13.51 4.73
N SER A 133 -19.99 -13.55 3.95
CA SER A 133 -21.20 -12.77 4.27
C SER A 133 -22.03 -13.33 5.44
N GLY A 134 -21.69 -14.53 5.93
CA GLY A 134 -22.49 -15.29 6.88
C GLY A 134 -23.67 -16.05 6.24
N ALA A 135 -24.02 -15.76 4.99
CA ALA A 135 -24.96 -16.54 4.19
C ALA A 135 -24.22 -17.52 3.28
N SER A 136 -24.54 -18.81 3.35
CA SER A 136 -23.79 -19.86 2.64
C SER A 136 -23.80 -19.74 1.12
N ALA A 137 -24.79 -19.04 0.54
CA ALA A 137 -24.96 -18.89 -0.91
C ALA A 137 -24.50 -17.55 -1.48
N PHE A 138 -24.18 -16.56 -0.64
CA PHE A 138 -23.91 -15.18 -1.07
C PHE A 138 -22.61 -14.65 -0.49
N GLN A 139 -22.04 -13.64 -1.15
CA GLN A 139 -20.71 -13.18 -0.80
C GLN A 139 -20.50 -11.71 -1.16
N TYR A 140 -19.71 -11.00 -0.36
CA TYR A 140 -19.49 -9.57 -0.56
C TYR A 140 -18.69 -9.30 -1.83
N VAL A 141 -19.10 -8.26 -2.54
CA VAL A 141 -18.44 -7.75 -3.74
C VAL A 141 -18.37 -6.22 -3.67
N PHE A 142 -17.35 -5.64 -4.30
CA PHE A 142 -17.21 -4.20 -4.47
C PHE A 142 -17.27 -3.80 -5.95
N TYR A 143 -18.12 -2.84 -6.29
CA TYR A 143 -18.27 -2.28 -7.64
C TYR A 143 -17.61 -0.90 -7.71
N ALA A 144 -16.44 -0.84 -8.35
CA ALA A 144 -15.65 0.39 -8.52
C ALA A 144 -16.13 1.29 -9.68
N ASN A 145 -17.23 0.93 -10.35
CA ASN A 145 -17.70 1.48 -11.62
C ASN A 145 -18.38 2.86 -11.57
N GLY A 146 -17.82 3.78 -10.79
CA GLY A 146 -18.30 5.15 -10.63
C GLY A 146 -19.20 5.37 -9.41
N ASN A 147 -19.69 4.31 -8.77
CA ASN A 147 -20.54 4.41 -7.58
C ASN A 147 -19.89 3.91 -6.28
N GLY A 148 -18.82 3.12 -6.35
CA GLY A 148 -18.12 2.62 -5.15
C GLY A 148 -19.05 1.80 -4.24
N LEU A 149 -19.83 0.89 -4.82
CA LEU A 149 -20.90 0.18 -4.11
C LEU A 149 -20.44 -1.17 -3.56
N GLN A 150 -20.81 -1.46 -2.32
CA GLN A 150 -20.66 -2.77 -1.73
C GLN A 150 -21.99 -3.51 -1.71
N PHE A 151 -22.01 -4.75 -2.18
CA PHE A 151 -23.22 -5.56 -2.22
C PHE A 151 -22.89 -7.03 -1.97
N ILE A 152 -23.92 -7.89 -2.00
CA ILE A 152 -23.74 -9.34 -1.98
C ILE A 152 -24.15 -9.96 -3.31
N GLN A 153 -23.37 -10.92 -3.80
CA GLN A 153 -23.66 -11.67 -5.03
C GLN A 153 -23.69 -13.17 -4.75
N PRO A 154 -24.44 -13.97 -5.55
CA PRO A 154 -24.39 -15.42 -5.46
C PRO A 154 -22.95 -15.91 -5.64
N LYS A 155 -22.49 -16.85 -4.81
CA LYS A 155 -21.11 -17.37 -4.87
C LYS A 155 -20.73 -17.93 -6.24
N GLN A 156 -21.71 -18.28 -7.07
CA GLN A 156 -21.56 -18.82 -8.42
C GLN A 156 -21.39 -17.75 -9.52
N ALA A 157 -21.58 -16.46 -9.22
CA ALA A 157 -21.37 -15.38 -10.18
C ALA A 157 -19.91 -15.35 -10.65
N ALA A 158 -19.66 -14.98 -11.90
CA ALA A 158 -18.32 -14.80 -12.44
C ALA A 158 -17.92 -13.34 -12.32
N LEU A 159 -17.09 -13.03 -11.31
CA LEU A 159 -16.60 -11.67 -11.01
C LEU A 159 -15.07 -11.72 -10.91
N ASP A 160 -14.45 -10.54 -10.90
CA ASP A 160 -12.99 -10.40 -10.85
C ASP A 160 -12.45 -10.47 -9.42
N ALA A 161 -11.14 -10.51 -9.28
CA ALA A 161 -10.43 -10.47 -8.02
C ALA A 161 -9.25 -9.51 -8.09
N MET A 162 -9.24 -8.55 -7.18
CA MET A 162 -8.04 -7.80 -6.85
C MET A 162 -7.32 -8.55 -5.74
N TYR A 163 -6.00 -8.72 -5.81
CA TYR A 163 -5.24 -9.39 -4.74
C TYR A 163 -4.53 -8.38 -3.85
N VAL A 164 -4.54 -8.69 -2.56
CA VAL A 164 -3.84 -7.94 -1.51
C VAL A 164 -3.09 -8.89 -0.60
N ARG A 165 -2.13 -8.36 0.14
CA ARG A 165 -1.46 -9.07 1.23
C ARG A 165 -1.29 -8.15 2.42
N ASP A 166 -1.10 -8.73 3.59
CA ASP A 166 -0.85 -7.96 4.81
C ASP A 166 0.59 -7.44 4.83
N GLY A 167 0.74 -6.21 5.30
CA GLY A 167 2.03 -5.56 5.47
C GLY A 167 2.71 -5.12 4.18
N ASP A 168 3.88 -4.52 4.39
CA ASP A 168 4.76 -4.05 3.33
C ASP A 168 5.55 -5.21 2.67
N VAL A 169 5.97 -4.99 1.43
CA VAL A 169 6.78 -5.84 0.57
C VAL A 169 8.19 -5.28 0.35
N THR A 170 8.66 -4.39 1.22
CA THR A 170 10.09 -4.10 1.26
C THR A 170 10.82 -5.37 1.63
N ALA A 171 11.60 -5.94 0.70
CA ALA A 171 12.72 -6.79 1.09
C ALA A 171 13.49 -6.01 2.16
N ALA A 172 13.87 -6.65 3.28
CA ALA A 172 14.68 -6.01 4.30
C ALA A 172 15.90 -5.40 3.61
N VAL A 173 15.85 -4.10 3.34
CA VAL A 173 16.96 -3.37 2.75
C VAL A 173 18.05 -3.54 3.81
N PRO A 174 19.19 -4.19 3.51
CA PRO A 174 20.32 -4.18 4.43
C PRO A 174 20.52 -2.72 4.76
N GLU A 175 20.35 -2.34 6.03
CA GLU A 175 20.36 -0.93 6.40
C GLU A 175 21.57 -0.30 5.72
N PRO A 176 21.37 0.73 4.87
CA PRO A 176 22.48 1.32 4.17
C PRO A 176 23.52 1.65 5.23
N GLU A 177 24.78 1.52 4.88
CA GLU A 177 25.92 1.74 5.77
C GLU A 177 25.88 3.08 6.53
N THR A 178 24.85 3.92 6.45
CA THR A 178 24.49 5.01 7.35
C THR A 178 24.99 4.85 8.78
N TYR A 179 24.78 3.70 9.45
CA TYR A 179 25.37 3.50 10.78
C TYR A 179 26.89 3.33 10.74
N ALA A 180 27.43 2.58 9.78
CA ALA A 180 28.87 2.44 9.57
C ALA A 180 29.56 3.74 9.10
N LEU A 181 28.89 4.59 8.31
CA LEU A 181 29.32 5.91 7.84
C LEU A 181 29.19 6.94 8.95
N MET A 182 28.13 6.89 9.76
CA MET A 182 27.97 7.73 10.94
C MET A 182 29.02 7.40 11.99
N LEU A 183 29.21 6.11 12.31
CA LEU A 183 30.24 5.65 13.24
C LEU A 183 31.65 5.90 12.68
N GLY A 184 31.86 5.66 11.38
CA GLY A 184 33.11 5.96 10.69
C GLY A 184 33.44 7.45 10.69
N GLY A 185 32.45 8.30 10.44
CA GLY A 185 32.58 9.76 10.52
C GLY A 185 32.89 10.25 11.95
N LEU A 186 32.21 9.70 12.96
CA LEU A 186 32.49 9.99 14.38
C LEU A 186 33.90 9.55 14.77
N ALA A 187 34.33 8.36 14.35
CA ALA A 187 35.69 7.87 14.58
C ALA A 187 36.73 8.78 13.93
N ALA A 188 36.53 9.18 12.67
CA ALA A 188 37.40 10.11 11.97
C ALA A 188 37.51 11.48 12.68
N MET A 189 36.40 12.02 13.20
CA MET A 189 36.40 13.28 13.96
C MET A 189 37.15 13.17 15.30
N THR A 190 37.02 12.05 16.01
CA THR A 190 37.78 11.83 17.26
C THR A 190 39.28 11.69 17.01
N LEU A 191 39.68 11.06 15.91
CA LEU A 191 41.09 10.95 15.53
C LEU A 191 41.67 12.29 15.07
N ALA A 192 40.93 13.05 14.26
CA ALA A 192 41.36 14.36 13.79
C ALA A 192 41.50 15.40 14.92
N SER A 193 40.61 15.35 15.93
CA SER A 193 40.69 16.25 17.09
C SER A 193 41.91 15.96 17.98
N ARG A 194 42.36 14.70 18.07
CA ARG A 194 43.57 14.32 18.82
C ARG A 194 44.88 14.76 18.15
N GLN A 195 44.90 14.89 16.83
CA GLN A 195 46.09 15.32 16.09
C GLN A 195 46.32 16.83 16.14
N ARG A 196 45.30 17.64 16.42
CA ARG A 196 45.41 19.10 16.55
C ARG A 196 45.92 19.57 17.92
N THR A 197 46.02 18.68 18.89
CA THR A 197 46.46 18.99 20.27
C THR A 197 47.94 18.72 20.53
N ARG A 198 48.73 18.45 19.48
CA ARG A 198 50.20 18.38 19.50
C ARG A 198 50.77 19.52 18.67
#